data_AF-A0A7C7FXW3-F1
#
_entry.id   AF-A0A7C7FXW3-F1
#
_cell.length_a   1.000
_cell.length_b   1.000
_cell.length_c   1.000
_cell.angle_alpha   90.00
_cell.angle_beta   90.00
_cell.angle_gamma   90.00
#
_symmetry.space_group_name_H-M   'P 1'
#
loop_
_entity.id
_entity.type
_entity.pdbx_description
1 polymer ?
#
loop_
_entity_poly.entity_id
_entity_poly.type
_entity_poly.pdbx_seq_one_letter_code
_entity_poly.pdbx_strand_id
1 'polypeptide(L)'
;MKPQFDNQIMSSLLLWFDNKLLTKGEAHQNTTGQFYNVLDEYYGYSTYASTYSQIVSDASVSGAVIPTGLYVGNTLVNVGEGGSDGLYAIDYNNGRSYWSGTQSSDVTGSFTIKDFNTYLTNSTEDEILFQTQYTNRNEISTVVPTGLEQGTKTYPVVYLKNNGSFNEPFAFGGQDNTIMNVRAIVIADSQFEVDALGSLFRDQKLTNVPIFEPSEMPFNQFGYYRDNVQYNYTGITDGKNDAQQIFIEDVNIARFDRVLENEVRKFNPNVYSTLIDFELNKIRFPRL
;
A
#
# COMPACT_ATOMS: atom_id res chain seq x y z
N MET A 1 -16.81 11.29 -11.73
CA MET A 1 -16.82 10.23 -12.75
C MET A 1 -16.90 8.90 -12.03
N LYS A 2 -17.68 7.92 -12.53
CA LYS A 2 -17.73 6.59 -11.89
C LYS A 2 -16.42 5.83 -12.16
N PRO A 3 -15.88 5.05 -11.21
CA PRO A 3 -14.72 4.19 -11.46
C PRO A 3 -14.93 3.33 -12.71
N GLN A 4 -13.91 3.25 -13.55
CA GLN A 4 -13.89 2.40 -14.74
C GLN A 4 -13.00 1.17 -14.51
N PHE A 5 -12.96 0.27 -15.49
CA PHE A 5 -12.23 -1.00 -15.43
C PHE A 5 -10.79 -0.84 -14.92
N ASP A 6 -10.00 0.03 -15.53
CA ASP A 6 -8.59 0.25 -15.14
C ASP A 6 -8.45 0.73 -13.68
N ASN A 7 -9.39 1.54 -13.17
CA ASN A 7 -9.37 1.97 -11.77
C ASN A 7 -9.61 0.80 -10.82
N GLN A 8 -10.54 -0.09 -11.19
CA GLN A 8 -10.83 -1.29 -10.40
C GLN A 8 -9.64 -2.24 -10.40
N ILE A 9 -9.04 -2.52 -11.57
CA ILE A 9 -7.89 -3.42 -11.67
C ILE A 9 -6.69 -2.89 -10.88
N MET A 10 -6.31 -1.61 -11.04
CA MET A 10 -5.16 -1.05 -10.31
C MET A 10 -5.36 -1.10 -8.80
N SER A 11 -6.56 -0.74 -8.32
CA SER A 11 -6.85 -0.78 -6.88
C SER A 11 -6.87 -2.22 -6.36
N SER A 12 -7.41 -3.15 -7.13
CA SER A 12 -7.45 -4.58 -6.78
C SER A 12 -6.06 -5.20 -6.76
N LEU A 13 -5.22 -4.86 -7.74
CA LEU A 13 -3.84 -5.33 -7.81
C LEU A 13 -3.02 -4.77 -6.64
N LEU A 14 -3.23 -3.53 -6.23
CA LEU A 14 -2.59 -2.98 -5.02
C LEU A 14 -2.93 -3.82 -3.79
N LEU A 15 -4.21 -4.09 -3.55
CA LEU A 15 -4.65 -4.88 -2.40
C LEU A 15 -4.12 -6.33 -2.46
N TRP A 16 -4.11 -6.93 -3.66
CA TRP A 16 -3.53 -8.27 -3.86
C TRP A 16 -2.03 -8.29 -3.62
N PHE A 17 -1.30 -7.32 -4.17
CA PHE A 17 0.15 -7.21 -4.04
C PHE A 17 0.52 -7.07 -2.57
N ASP A 18 -0.15 -6.16 -1.85
CA ASP A 18 0.03 -5.94 -0.43
C ASP A 18 -0.26 -7.21 0.38
N ASN A 19 -1.39 -7.88 0.13
CA ASN A 19 -1.72 -9.13 0.82
C ASN A 19 -0.68 -10.24 0.57
N LYS A 20 -0.19 -10.40 -0.67
CA LYS A 20 0.85 -11.39 -0.97
C LYS A 20 2.16 -11.07 -0.25
N LEU A 21 2.54 -9.80 -0.22
CA LEU A 21 3.74 -9.35 0.46
C LEU A 21 3.66 -9.64 1.97
N LEU A 22 2.52 -9.36 2.59
CA LEU A 22 2.30 -9.58 4.02
C LEU A 22 2.16 -11.07 4.38
N THR A 23 1.42 -11.85 3.58
CA THR A 23 1.10 -13.26 3.93
C THR A 23 2.12 -14.28 3.45
N LYS A 24 2.77 -14.04 2.31
CA LYS A 24 3.77 -14.97 1.73
C LYS A 24 5.20 -14.48 1.92
N GLY A 25 5.39 -13.17 1.96
CA GLY A 25 6.68 -12.57 2.28
C GLY A 25 6.93 -12.40 3.78
N GLU A 26 5.89 -12.51 4.62
CA GLU A 26 5.94 -12.20 6.06
C GLU A 26 6.59 -10.82 6.33
N ALA A 27 6.42 -9.88 5.40
CA ALA A 27 7.10 -8.60 5.35
C ALA A 27 6.41 -7.56 6.26
N HIS A 28 6.29 -7.90 7.54
CA HIS A 28 5.68 -7.05 8.55
C HIS A 28 6.27 -7.29 9.94
N GLN A 29 6.25 -6.25 10.76
CA GLN A 29 6.77 -6.31 12.13
C GLN A 29 5.80 -5.68 13.12
N ASN A 30 5.58 -6.37 14.24
CA ASN A 30 4.81 -5.83 15.36
C ASN A 30 5.67 -4.85 16.16
N THR A 31 5.15 -3.66 16.41
CA THR A 31 5.84 -2.62 17.16
C THR A 31 4.89 -1.83 18.06
N THR A 32 5.45 -0.99 18.89
CA THR A 32 4.74 0.04 19.65
C THR A 32 5.33 1.38 19.31
N GLY A 33 4.49 2.40 19.16
CA GLY A 33 4.96 3.73 18.78
C GLY A 33 4.06 4.85 19.27
N GLN A 34 4.63 6.05 19.27
CA GLN A 34 3.92 7.29 19.53
C GLN A 34 3.46 7.90 18.19
N PHE A 35 2.28 8.51 18.22
CA PHE A 35 1.78 9.40 17.19
C PHE A 35 1.98 10.83 17.66
N TYR A 36 2.76 11.60 16.92
CA TYR A 36 3.12 12.97 17.24
C TYR A 36 2.14 13.93 16.60
N ASN A 37 1.76 14.99 17.31
CA ASN A 37 0.94 16.05 16.74
C ASN A 37 1.68 16.64 15.53
N VAL A 38 1.01 16.64 14.39
CA VAL A 38 1.41 17.43 13.24
C VAL A 38 0.44 18.59 13.16
N LEU A 39 0.95 19.82 12.97
CA LEU A 39 0.15 21.05 12.99
C LEU A 39 -0.89 21.12 11.86
N ASP A 40 -0.95 20.11 11.00
CA ASP A 40 -1.91 19.96 9.92
C ASP A 40 -3.25 19.41 10.42
N GLU A 41 -4.32 20.16 10.17
CA GLU A 41 -5.67 19.67 10.34
C GLU A 41 -6.19 19.03 9.05
N TYR A 42 -6.87 17.89 9.15
CA TYR A 42 -7.53 17.24 8.02
C TYR A 42 -9.04 17.24 8.24
N TYR A 43 -9.77 17.98 7.39
CA TYR A 43 -11.23 18.16 7.54
C TYR A 43 -11.68 18.64 8.93
N GLY A 44 -10.87 19.46 9.60
CA GLY A 44 -11.15 19.99 10.94
C GLY A 44 -10.83 19.02 12.09
N TYR A 45 -10.18 17.89 11.81
CA TYR A 45 -9.64 16.99 12.83
C TYR A 45 -8.16 17.28 13.07
N SER A 46 -7.74 17.25 14.33
CA SER A 46 -6.32 17.30 14.72
C SER A 46 -5.61 16.02 14.28
N THR A 47 -4.51 16.16 13.55
CA THR A 47 -3.77 15.01 13.01
C THR A 47 -2.59 14.65 13.89
N TYR A 48 -2.43 13.36 14.16
CA TYR A 48 -1.25 12.81 14.82
C TYR A 48 -0.63 11.76 13.91
N ALA A 49 0.66 11.90 13.61
CA ALA A 49 1.38 11.02 12.69
C ALA A 49 2.38 10.14 13.43
N SER A 50 2.44 8.87 13.02
CA SER A 50 3.49 7.95 13.41
C SER A 50 4.80 8.30 12.70
N THR A 51 5.91 7.75 13.21
CA THR A 51 7.20 7.72 12.50
C THR A 51 7.20 6.76 11.31
N TYR A 52 6.19 5.89 11.21
CA TYR A 52 6.03 4.90 10.15
C TYR A 52 4.95 5.32 9.17
N SER A 53 5.20 5.14 7.88
CA SER A 53 4.31 5.61 6.81
C SER A 53 3.12 4.71 6.54
N GLN A 54 3.19 3.40 6.81
CA GLN A 54 2.07 2.48 6.65
C GLN A 54 1.99 1.49 7.80
N ILE A 55 0.74 1.19 8.17
CA ILE A 55 0.36 0.21 9.18
C ILE A 55 -0.43 -0.88 8.46
N VAL A 56 -0.30 -2.13 8.90
CA VAL A 56 -1.10 -3.23 8.38
C VAL A 56 -2.56 -3.02 8.77
N SER A 57 -3.44 -3.15 7.77
CA SER A 57 -4.89 -2.96 7.92
C SER A 57 -5.71 -4.20 7.59
N ASP A 58 -5.09 -5.26 7.09
CA ASP A 58 -5.75 -6.49 6.64
C ASP A 58 -5.76 -7.56 7.73
N ALA A 59 -6.94 -7.86 8.27
CA ALA A 59 -7.14 -8.86 9.32
C ALA A 59 -6.91 -10.31 8.87
N SER A 60 -6.73 -10.56 7.57
CA SER A 60 -6.36 -11.89 7.08
C SER A 60 -4.87 -12.21 7.29
N VAL A 61 -4.05 -11.22 7.64
CA VAL A 61 -2.62 -11.40 7.91
C VAL A 61 -2.42 -11.98 9.32
N SER A 62 -1.95 -13.22 9.37
CA SER A 62 -1.72 -13.91 10.65
C SER A 62 -0.60 -13.24 11.45
N GLY A 63 -0.80 -13.07 12.76
CA GLY A 63 0.19 -12.48 13.66
C GLY A 63 0.27 -10.95 13.65
N ALA A 64 -0.48 -10.27 12.76
CA ALA A 64 -0.56 -8.82 12.75
C ALA A 64 -1.47 -8.29 13.89
N VAL A 65 -0.96 -7.29 14.60
CA VAL A 65 -1.67 -6.44 15.56
C VAL A 65 -2.20 -5.22 14.82
N ILE A 66 -3.50 -5.19 14.58
CA ILE A 66 -4.17 -4.09 13.87
C ILE A 66 -4.88 -3.21 14.91
N PRO A 67 -4.48 -1.93 15.07
CA PRO A 67 -5.08 -1.07 16.07
C PRO A 67 -6.50 -0.65 15.65
N THR A 68 -7.48 -0.86 16.52
CA THR A 68 -8.84 -0.29 16.41
C THR A 68 -9.06 0.89 17.37
N GLY A 69 -8.02 1.23 18.12
CA GLY A 69 -7.98 2.29 19.11
C GLY A 69 -6.54 2.65 19.45
N LEU A 70 -6.36 3.81 20.05
CA LEU A 70 -5.07 4.35 20.48
C LEU A 70 -5.15 4.79 21.94
N TYR A 71 -4.01 4.76 22.62
CA TYR A 71 -3.89 5.22 24.00
C TYR A 71 -3.60 6.71 24.03
N VAL A 72 -4.34 7.44 24.85
CA VAL A 72 -4.02 8.82 25.24
C VAL A 72 -3.54 8.76 26.69
N GLY A 73 -2.23 8.89 26.89
CA GLY A 73 -1.60 8.52 28.16
C GLY A 73 -1.84 7.03 28.48
N ASN A 74 -2.60 6.76 29.54
CA ASN A 74 -2.91 5.38 29.98
C ASN A 74 -4.33 4.91 29.59
N THR A 75 -5.10 5.75 28.88
CA THR A 75 -6.50 5.46 28.55
C THR A 75 -6.61 5.05 27.09
N LEU A 76 -7.13 3.85 26.83
CA LEU A 76 -7.48 3.41 25.48
C LEU A 76 -8.73 4.15 25.01
N VAL A 77 -8.65 4.75 23.82
CA VAL A 77 -9.78 5.38 23.11
C VAL A 77 -9.95 4.63 21.78
N ASN A 78 -11.09 3.95 21.61
CA ASN A 78 -11.40 3.29 20.35
C ASN A 78 -11.90 4.28 19.31
N VAL A 79 -11.78 3.93 18.04
CA VAL A 79 -12.34 4.73 16.95
C VAL A 79 -13.86 4.89 17.15
N GLY A 80 -14.33 6.14 17.14
CA GLY A 80 -15.73 6.51 17.40
C GLY A 80 -16.03 6.87 18.86
N GLU A 81 -15.08 6.71 19.78
CA GLU A 81 -15.24 7.08 21.20
C GLU A 81 -14.63 8.46 21.51
N GLY A 82 -15.00 9.04 22.67
CA GLY A 82 -14.35 10.23 23.24
C GLY A 82 -14.96 11.59 22.88
N GLY A 83 -16.02 11.64 22.07
CA GLY A 83 -16.82 12.86 21.86
C GLY A 83 -16.00 14.02 21.28
N SER A 84 -15.92 15.13 22.00
CA SER A 84 -15.22 16.36 21.58
C SER A 84 -13.72 16.18 21.40
N ASP A 85 -13.11 15.21 22.09
CA ASP A 85 -11.67 14.91 22.01
C ASP A 85 -11.44 13.48 21.51
N GLY A 86 -12.44 12.91 20.84
CA GLY A 86 -12.48 11.51 20.45
C GLY A 86 -11.58 11.13 19.28
N LEU A 87 -11.24 9.84 19.21
CA LEU A 87 -10.55 9.25 18.05
C LEU A 87 -11.56 9.06 16.93
N TYR A 88 -11.42 9.80 15.85
CA TYR A 88 -12.34 9.74 14.72
C TYR A 88 -11.97 8.66 13.71
N ALA A 89 -10.68 8.51 13.40
CA ALA A 89 -10.20 7.55 12.41
C ALA A 89 -8.71 7.25 12.57
N ILE A 90 -8.31 6.05 12.15
CA ILE A 90 -6.90 5.66 11.97
C ILE A 90 -6.67 5.49 10.46
N ASP A 91 -5.73 6.24 9.91
CA ASP A 91 -5.30 6.12 8.52
C ASP A 91 -4.15 5.13 8.43
N TYR A 92 -4.49 3.88 8.11
CA TYR A 92 -3.49 2.82 8.00
C TYR A 92 -2.52 3.04 6.82
N ASN A 93 -2.96 3.74 5.76
CA ASN A 93 -2.19 3.93 4.53
C ASN A 93 -1.17 5.07 4.61
N ASN A 94 -1.30 5.93 5.61
CA ASN A 94 -0.37 7.04 5.88
C ASN A 94 0.19 7.04 7.31
N GLY A 95 -0.16 6.05 8.14
CA GLY A 95 0.32 5.93 9.52
C GLY A 95 -0.14 7.08 10.42
N ARG A 96 -1.39 7.54 10.26
CA ARG A 96 -1.93 8.71 10.96
C ARG A 96 -3.16 8.37 11.79
N SER A 97 -3.50 9.26 12.70
CA SER A 97 -4.77 9.25 13.43
C SER A 97 -5.38 10.64 13.43
N TYR A 98 -6.71 10.68 13.34
CA TYR A 98 -7.49 11.91 13.29
C TYR A 98 -8.37 12.01 14.53
N TRP A 99 -8.31 13.15 15.21
CA TRP A 99 -8.96 13.38 16.49
C TRP A 99 -9.86 14.61 16.44
N SER A 100 -11.02 14.55 17.10
CA SER A 100 -11.97 15.67 17.17
C SER A 100 -11.41 16.89 17.92
N GLY A 101 -10.37 16.68 18.73
CA GLY A 101 -9.70 17.71 19.52
C GLY A 101 -8.22 17.41 19.71
N THR A 102 -7.49 18.42 20.16
CA THR A 102 -6.06 18.28 20.50
C THR A 102 -5.92 17.49 21.81
N GLN A 103 -5.07 16.48 21.79
CA GLN A 103 -4.84 15.58 22.91
C GLN A 103 -3.91 16.24 23.94
N SER A 104 -4.28 16.14 25.21
CA SER A 104 -3.51 16.71 26.33
C SER A 104 -2.36 15.82 26.81
N SER A 105 -2.25 14.61 26.27
CA SER A 105 -1.24 13.60 26.61
C SER A 105 -0.75 12.90 25.36
N ASP A 106 0.38 12.19 25.47
CA ASP A 106 0.95 11.44 24.35
C ASP A 106 -0.01 10.40 23.80
N VAL A 107 -0.14 10.38 22.47
CA VAL A 107 -0.93 9.39 21.74
C VAL A 107 -0.02 8.22 21.39
N THR A 108 -0.32 7.02 21.88
CA THR A 108 0.51 5.82 21.65
C THR A 108 -0.33 4.64 21.18
N GLY A 109 0.30 3.66 20.56
CA GLY A 109 -0.39 2.46 20.09
C GLY A 109 0.54 1.27 19.93
N SER A 110 -0.07 0.08 19.96
CA SER A 110 0.56 -1.17 19.52
C SER A 110 0.00 -1.53 18.16
N PHE A 111 0.87 -1.73 17.17
CA PHE A 111 0.45 -1.92 15.79
C PHE A 111 1.52 -2.65 14.97
N THR A 112 1.10 -3.25 13.87
CA THR A 112 1.99 -3.87 12.90
C THR A 112 2.30 -2.90 11.78
N ILE A 113 3.58 -2.72 11.49
CA ILE A 113 4.06 -1.93 10.37
C ILE A 113 4.45 -2.86 9.22
N LYS A 114 4.38 -2.31 8.00
CA LYS A 114 4.86 -3.00 6.81
C LYS A 114 6.36 -2.79 6.67
N ASP A 115 7.08 -3.82 6.24
CA ASP A 115 8.49 -3.66 5.89
C ASP A 115 8.65 -2.93 4.57
N PHE A 116 7.71 -3.14 3.64
CA PHE A 116 7.58 -2.39 2.41
C PHE A 116 6.27 -1.61 2.38
N ASN A 117 6.38 -0.30 2.15
CA ASN A 117 5.20 0.50 1.83
C ASN A 117 4.74 0.22 0.39
N THR A 118 3.43 0.25 0.14
CA THR A 118 2.88 0.04 -1.21
C THR A 118 2.02 1.25 -1.63
N TYR A 119 2.28 1.79 -2.82
CA TYR A 119 1.54 2.94 -3.37
C TYR A 119 1.17 2.74 -4.83
N LEU A 120 0.06 3.36 -5.26
CA LEU A 120 -0.19 3.63 -6.68
C LEU A 120 0.51 4.92 -7.08
N THR A 121 1.06 4.98 -8.30
CA THR A 121 1.70 6.18 -8.82
C THR A 121 1.40 6.41 -10.29
N ASN A 122 1.41 7.69 -10.67
CA ASN A 122 1.44 8.14 -12.07
C ASN A 122 2.79 8.80 -12.44
N SER A 123 3.70 8.98 -11.46
CA SER A 123 5.02 9.56 -11.71
C SER A 123 5.84 8.64 -12.62
N THR A 124 6.79 9.25 -13.34
CA THR A 124 7.70 8.48 -14.19
C THR A 124 8.70 7.69 -13.34
N GLU A 125 9.26 6.63 -13.90
CA GLU A 125 10.30 5.86 -13.23
C GLU A 125 11.51 6.73 -12.90
N ASP A 126 11.87 7.64 -13.80
CA ASP A 126 13.00 8.54 -13.60
C ASP A 126 12.78 9.52 -12.44
N GLU A 127 11.55 10.01 -12.27
CA GLU A 127 11.19 10.89 -11.15
C GLU A 127 11.29 10.14 -9.83
N ILE A 128 10.77 8.91 -9.78
CA ILE A 128 10.80 8.06 -8.61
C ILE A 128 12.26 7.68 -8.26
N LEU A 129 13.06 7.26 -9.25
CA LEU A 129 14.39 6.71 -8.99
C LEU A 129 15.48 7.78 -8.83
N PHE A 130 15.39 8.92 -9.52
CA PHE A 130 16.46 9.90 -9.59
C PHE A 130 16.11 11.27 -9.01
N GLN A 131 14.83 11.61 -8.89
CA GLN A 131 14.41 12.95 -8.42
C GLN A 131 13.80 12.92 -7.02
N THR A 132 13.27 11.78 -6.60
CA THR A 132 12.66 11.64 -5.28
C THR A 132 13.72 11.45 -4.22
N GLN A 133 13.77 12.37 -3.26
CA GLN A 133 14.58 12.20 -2.06
C GLN A 133 13.82 11.32 -1.08
N TYR A 134 14.35 10.14 -0.80
CA TYR A 134 13.77 9.23 0.17
C TYR A 134 14.34 9.48 1.56
N THR A 135 13.47 9.62 2.55
CA THR A 135 13.88 9.62 3.95
C THR A 135 14.00 8.17 4.41
N ASN A 136 15.12 7.83 5.05
CA ASN A 136 15.26 6.51 5.66
C ASN A 136 14.23 6.38 6.76
N ARG A 137 13.59 5.22 6.87
CA ARG A 137 12.77 4.87 8.03
C ARG A 137 13.65 5.07 9.27
N ASN A 138 13.23 5.90 10.23
CA ASN A 138 14.09 6.21 11.38
C ASN A 138 14.43 4.95 12.18
N GLU A 139 15.56 4.31 11.88
CA GLU A 139 16.17 3.22 12.67
C GLU A 139 17.17 3.75 13.71
N ILE A 140 17.54 5.02 13.60
CA ILE A 140 18.59 5.63 14.41
C ILE A 140 17.99 6.14 15.73
N SER A 141 18.35 5.46 16.82
CA SER A 141 17.95 5.74 18.21
C SER A 141 18.38 7.10 18.79
N THR A 142 19.15 7.91 18.04
CA THR A 142 19.73 9.18 18.54
C THR A 142 19.03 10.44 18.05
N VAL A 143 18.00 10.33 17.22
CA VAL A 143 17.16 11.46 16.80
C VAL A 143 15.85 11.40 17.59
N VAL A 144 15.39 12.53 18.11
CA VAL A 144 14.06 12.62 18.74
C VAL A 144 13.04 12.22 17.67
N PRO A 145 12.30 11.11 17.83
CA PRO A 145 11.36 10.69 16.81
C PRO A 145 10.25 11.74 16.67
N THR A 146 9.94 12.11 15.42
CA THR A 146 8.83 13.02 15.09
C THR A 146 7.88 12.31 14.15
N GLY A 147 6.62 12.75 14.14
CA GLY A 147 5.63 12.26 13.19
C GLY A 147 6.04 12.62 11.76
N LEU A 148 5.74 11.74 10.82
CA LEU A 148 6.01 12.00 9.40
C LEU A 148 5.12 13.12 8.87
N GLU A 149 5.73 14.09 8.18
CA GLU A 149 5.03 15.16 7.48
C GLU A 149 4.10 14.62 6.39
N GLN A 150 3.17 15.47 5.93
CA GLN A 150 2.23 15.06 4.90
C GLN A 150 2.92 14.83 3.56
N GLY A 151 2.67 13.65 2.99
CA GLY A 151 3.22 13.26 1.69
C GLY A 151 4.64 12.68 1.76
N THR A 152 5.29 12.66 2.92
CA THR A 152 6.60 12.01 3.08
C THR A 152 6.50 10.52 2.77
N LYS A 153 7.38 10.04 1.88
CA LYS A 153 7.52 8.62 1.54
C LYS A 153 8.82 8.11 2.12
N THR A 154 8.74 7.00 2.85
CA THR A 154 9.90 6.31 3.42
C THR A 154 10.16 5.04 2.63
N TYR A 155 11.42 4.61 2.57
CA TYR A 155 11.81 3.31 2.02
C TYR A 155 12.05 2.32 3.18
N PRO A 156 11.85 0.99 2.98
CA PRO A 156 11.50 0.32 1.72
C PRO A 156 10.09 0.62 1.16
N VAL A 157 9.96 0.65 -0.16
CA VAL A 157 8.72 1.04 -0.85
C VAL A 157 8.57 0.37 -2.23
N VAL A 158 7.33 0.08 -2.59
CA VAL A 158 6.90 -0.40 -3.90
C VAL A 158 5.87 0.56 -4.48
N TYR A 159 6.11 1.01 -5.70
CA TYR A 159 5.17 1.81 -6.48
C TYR A 159 4.59 1.00 -7.62
N LEU A 160 3.27 0.85 -7.67
CA LEU A 160 2.55 0.25 -8.78
C LEU A 160 2.08 1.33 -9.76
N LYS A 161 2.41 1.13 -11.03
CA LYS A 161 2.11 2.07 -12.11
C LYS A 161 1.44 1.34 -13.27
N ASN A 162 0.36 1.92 -13.78
CA ASN A 162 -0.26 1.46 -15.03
C ASN A 162 0.58 1.94 -16.23
N ASN A 163 1.10 1.00 -17.02
CA ASN A 163 1.86 1.28 -18.25
C ASN A 163 0.98 1.22 -19.52
N GLY A 164 -0.33 1.10 -19.34
CA GLY A 164 -1.31 1.15 -20.42
C GLY A 164 -2.10 -0.14 -20.54
N SER A 165 -3.23 -0.02 -21.23
CA SER A 165 -4.15 -1.12 -21.50
C SER A 165 -4.65 -1.03 -22.94
N PHE A 166 -4.97 -2.18 -23.53
CA PHE A 166 -5.57 -2.27 -24.85
C PHE A 166 -6.49 -3.49 -24.95
N ASN A 167 -7.40 -3.47 -25.94
CA ASN A 167 -8.36 -4.53 -26.18
C ASN A 167 -8.00 -5.27 -27.46
N GLU A 168 -7.89 -6.60 -27.38
CA GLU A 168 -7.78 -7.48 -28.53
C GLU A 168 -9.10 -8.21 -28.78
N PRO A 169 -9.59 -8.31 -30.03
CA PRO A 169 -10.80 -9.07 -30.33
C PRO A 169 -10.68 -10.54 -29.92
N PHE A 170 -11.68 -11.03 -29.21
CA PHE A 170 -11.77 -12.41 -28.73
C PHE A 170 -13.11 -13.04 -29.12
N ALA A 171 -13.20 -14.38 -29.05
CA ALA A 171 -14.43 -15.14 -29.34
C ALA A 171 -15.13 -14.72 -30.66
N PHE A 172 -14.39 -14.72 -31.78
CA PHE A 172 -14.87 -14.28 -33.11
C PHE A 172 -15.42 -12.84 -33.14
N GLY A 173 -14.95 -11.99 -32.23
CA GLY A 173 -15.38 -10.59 -32.11
C GLY A 173 -16.60 -10.36 -31.21
N GLY A 174 -17.08 -11.40 -30.52
CA GLY A 174 -18.15 -11.28 -29.52
C GLY A 174 -17.67 -10.76 -28.16
N GLN A 175 -16.38 -10.93 -27.85
CA GLN A 175 -15.73 -10.45 -26.63
C GLN A 175 -14.44 -9.72 -26.99
N ASP A 176 -13.85 -9.01 -26.03
CA ASP A 176 -12.48 -8.51 -26.13
C ASP A 176 -11.66 -9.07 -24.95
N ASN A 177 -10.43 -9.48 -25.23
CA ASN A 177 -9.41 -9.67 -24.21
C ASN A 177 -8.77 -8.30 -23.92
N THR A 178 -8.99 -7.78 -22.72
CA THR A 178 -8.30 -6.58 -22.26
C THR A 178 -6.98 -6.97 -21.64
N ILE A 179 -5.90 -6.50 -22.25
CA ILE A 179 -4.53 -6.68 -21.79
C ILE A 179 -4.13 -5.40 -21.06
N MET A 180 -3.58 -5.53 -19.86
CA MET A 180 -3.12 -4.41 -19.03
C MET A 180 -1.71 -4.68 -18.53
N ASN A 181 -0.82 -3.72 -18.78
CA ASN A 181 0.57 -3.79 -18.34
C ASN A 181 0.74 -2.96 -17.08
N VAL A 182 1.19 -3.59 -16.00
CA VAL A 182 1.44 -2.92 -14.72
C VAL A 182 2.87 -3.13 -14.31
N ARG A 183 3.54 -2.06 -13.88
CA ARG A 183 4.92 -2.10 -13.40
C ARG A 183 4.97 -1.78 -11.92
N ALA A 184 5.63 -2.64 -11.16
CA ALA A 184 6.05 -2.36 -9.80
C ALA A 184 7.49 -1.86 -9.79
N ILE A 185 7.72 -0.69 -9.24
CA ILE A 185 9.04 -0.10 -9.00
C ILE A 185 9.37 -0.34 -7.54
N VAL A 186 10.34 -1.20 -7.28
CA VAL A 186 10.73 -1.63 -5.93
C VAL A 186 11.99 -0.91 -5.54
N ILE A 187 12.01 -0.37 -4.32
CA ILE A 187 13.11 0.38 -3.73
C ILE A 187 13.29 -0.12 -2.30
N ALA A 188 14.49 -0.61 -1.98
CA ALA A 188 14.81 -1.17 -0.67
C ALA A 188 16.22 -0.78 -0.20
N ASP A 189 16.53 -1.09 1.05
CA ASP A 189 17.84 -0.79 1.66
C ASP A 189 18.89 -1.90 1.39
N SER A 190 18.45 -3.08 0.96
CA SER A 190 19.31 -4.23 0.71
C SER A 190 18.98 -4.96 -0.59
N GLN A 191 20.01 -5.52 -1.22
CA GLN A 191 19.85 -6.40 -2.37
C GLN A 191 19.06 -7.67 -2.03
N PHE A 192 19.19 -8.16 -0.79
CA PHE A 192 18.50 -9.36 -0.33
C PHE A 192 16.97 -9.18 -0.38
N GLU A 193 16.50 -8.04 0.13
CA GLU A 193 15.08 -7.68 0.12
C GLU A 193 14.51 -7.54 -1.29
N VAL A 194 15.24 -6.86 -2.17
CA VAL A 194 14.88 -6.72 -3.60
C VAL A 194 14.78 -8.09 -4.30
N ASP A 195 15.74 -8.99 -4.03
CA ASP A 195 15.80 -10.30 -4.65
C ASP A 195 14.70 -11.24 -4.11
N ALA A 196 14.41 -11.16 -2.80
CA ALA A 196 13.35 -11.90 -2.16
C ALA A 196 11.97 -11.49 -2.72
N LEU A 197 11.71 -10.18 -2.79
CA LEU A 197 10.45 -9.64 -3.32
C LEU A 197 10.31 -9.97 -4.81
N GLY A 198 11.37 -9.83 -5.60
CA GLY A 198 11.39 -10.25 -6.99
C GLY A 198 11.01 -11.72 -7.15
N SER A 199 11.68 -12.62 -6.43
CA SER A 199 11.39 -14.06 -6.49
C SER A 199 9.94 -14.37 -6.10
N LEU A 200 9.44 -13.76 -5.03
CA LEU A 200 8.07 -13.96 -4.54
C LEU A 200 7.03 -13.66 -5.62
N PHE A 201 7.19 -12.55 -6.34
CA PHE A 201 6.24 -12.12 -7.35
C PHE A 201 6.43 -12.81 -8.70
N ARG A 202 7.65 -13.19 -9.08
CA ARG A 202 7.88 -14.04 -10.28
C ARG A 202 7.12 -15.36 -10.19
N ASP A 203 7.03 -15.93 -9.00
CA ASP A 203 6.31 -17.18 -8.78
C ASP A 203 4.77 -17.00 -8.79
N GLN A 204 4.26 -15.76 -8.94
CA GLN A 204 2.82 -15.47 -9.13
C GLN A 204 2.40 -15.52 -10.61
N LYS A 205 3.28 -15.93 -11.53
CA LYS A 205 2.91 -16.16 -12.93
C LYS A 205 1.80 -17.22 -13.04
N LEU A 206 0.86 -17.03 -13.97
CA LEU A 206 -0.29 -17.91 -14.20
C LEU A 206 -1.22 -18.04 -12.98
N THR A 207 -1.30 -16.99 -12.17
CA THR A 207 -2.24 -16.92 -11.04
C THR A 207 -3.33 -15.88 -11.30
N ASN A 208 -4.37 -15.91 -10.47
CA ASN A 208 -5.49 -14.99 -10.55
C ASN A 208 -5.40 -13.90 -9.46
N VAL A 209 -5.78 -12.69 -9.84
CA VAL A 209 -5.97 -11.55 -8.95
C VAL A 209 -7.48 -11.30 -8.83
N PRO A 210 -8.05 -11.40 -7.62
CA PRO A 210 -9.45 -11.04 -7.39
C PRO A 210 -9.71 -9.55 -7.65
N ILE A 211 -10.76 -9.24 -8.42
CA ILE A 211 -11.16 -7.87 -8.76
C ILE A 211 -12.16 -7.38 -7.70
N PHE A 212 -11.85 -6.26 -7.05
CA PHE A 212 -12.69 -5.59 -6.07
C PHE A 212 -13.64 -4.61 -6.74
N GLU A 213 -14.93 -4.75 -6.45
CA GLU A 213 -15.95 -3.79 -6.83
C GLU A 213 -15.87 -2.53 -5.96
N PRO A 214 -16.40 -1.37 -6.42
CA PRO A 214 -16.36 -0.12 -5.64
C PRO A 214 -17.05 -0.22 -4.27
N SER A 215 -18.01 -1.13 -4.09
CA SER A 215 -18.65 -1.41 -2.81
C SER A 215 -17.77 -2.24 -1.86
N GLU A 216 -16.82 -3.00 -2.40
CA GLU A 216 -15.92 -3.88 -1.65
C GLU A 216 -14.61 -3.18 -1.26
N MET A 217 -14.37 -1.98 -1.79
CA MET A 217 -13.18 -1.19 -1.43
C MET A 217 -13.18 -0.89 0.07
N PRO A 218 -12.08 -1.22 0.79
CA PRO A 218 -12.11 -1.31 2.24
C PRO A 218 -11.98 0.02 2.97
N PHE A 219 -11.47 1.06 2.32
CA PHE A 219 -11.12 2.32 2.97
C PHE A 219 -12.03 3.48 2.56
N ASN A 220 -12.29 4.36 3.54
CA ASN A 220 -12.96 5.63 3.34
C ASN A 220 -11.94 6.76 3.05
N GLN A 221 -12.43 8.00 2.93
CA GLN A 221 -11.59 9.18 2.63
C GLN A 221 -10.54 9.53 3.71
N PHE A 222 -10.65 8.95 4.90
CA PHE A 222 -9.69 9.10 6.00
C PHE A 222 -8.71 7.93 6.06
N GLY A 223 -8.73 7.01 5.10
CA GLY A 223 -7.90 5.79 5.13
C GLY A 223 -8.29 4.79 6.22
N TYR A 224 -9.40 5.03 6.92
CA TYR A 224 -9.99 4.10 7.88
C TYR A 224 -11.00 3.19 7.20
N TYR A 225 -11.43 2.14 7.89
CA TYR A 225 -12.40 1.19 7.38
C TYR A 225 -13.71 1.85 6.98
N ARG A 226 -14.18 1.49 5.79
CA ARG A 226 -15.51 1.84 5.33
C ARG A 226 -16.56 1.15 6.20
N ASP A 227 -17.61 1.89 6.54
CA ASP A 227 -18.75 1.39 7.33
C ASP A 227 -18.36 0.77 8.69
N ASN A 228 -17.17 1.12 9.22
CA ASN A 228 -16.58 0.56 10.44
C ASN A 228 -16.42 -0.98 10.42
N VAL A 229 -16.33 -1.59 9.23
CA VAL A 229 -16.12 -3.03 9.07
C VAL A 229 -14.65 -3.30 8.83
N GLN A 230 -14.00 -4.03 9.75
CA GLN A 230 -12.59 -4.36 9.64
C GLN A 230 -12.29 -5.06 8.31
N TYR A 231 -11.29 -4.56 7.59
CA TYR A 231 -10.87 -5.12 6.32
C TYR A 231 -10.28 -6.52 6.51
N ASN A 232 -10.72 -7.45 5.66
CA ASN A 232 -10.19 -8.81 5.58
C ASN A 232 -10.13 -9.24 4.10
N TYR A 233 -8.92 -9.36 3.55
CA TYR A 233 -8.72 -9.68 2.14
C TYR A 233 -9.28 -11.06 1.78
N THR A 234 -8.94 -12.11 2.54
CA THR A 234 -9.39 -13.48 2.26
C THR A 234 -10.90 -13.60 2.38
N GLY A 235 -11.50 -12.97 3.39
CA GLY A 235 -12.95 -12.96 3.60
C GLY A 235 -13.73 -12.36 2.42
N ILE A 236 -13.16 -11.38 1.71
CA ILE A 236 -13.78 -10.79 0.50
C ILE A 236 -13.49 -11.65 -0.74
N THR A 237 -12.35 -12.33 -0.80
CA THR A 237 -11.86 -13.00 -2.02
C THR A 237 -12.23 -14.48 -2.12
N ASP A 238 -12.46 -15.16 -1.00
CA ASP A 238 -12.77 -16.61 -0.95
C ASP A 238 -14.07 -16.98 -1.69
N GLY A 239 -14.99 -16.03 -1.87
CA GLY A 239 -16.26 -16.23 -2.59
C GLY A 239 -16.23 -15.86 -4.07
N LYS A 240 -15.10 -15.34 -4.60
CA LYS A 240 -15.04 -14.81 -5.97
C LYS A 240 -14.85 -15.92 -7.00
N ASN A 241 -15.67 -15.86 -8.04
CA ASN A 241 -15.58 -16.76 -9.18
C ASN A 241 -14.58 -16.25 -10.24
N ASP A 242 -14.32 -17.06 -11.27
CA ASP A 242 -13.40 -16.75 -12.37
C ASP A 242 -13.78 -15.45 -13.12
N ALA A 243 -15.07 -15.09 -13.17
CA ALA A 243 -15.51 -13.86 -13.79
C ALA A 243 -15.10 -12.61 -12.97
N GLN A 244 -14.90 -12.74 -11.67
CA GLN A 244 -14.49 -11.68 -10.74
C GLN A 244 -12.97 -11.69 -10.47
N GLN A 245 -12.19 -12.29 -11.35
CA GLN A 245 -10.73 -12.37 -11.27
C GLN A 245 -10.09 -11.91 -12.57
N ILE A 246 -8.87 -11.38 -12.51
CA ILE A 246 -8.02 -11.09 -13.65
C ILE A 246 -6.81 -12.03 -13.63
N PHE A 247 -6.39 -12.52 -14.80
CA PHE A 247 -5.31 -13.50 -14.91
C PHE A 247 -3.97 -12.80 -15.08
N ILE A 248 -2.94 -13.26 -14.36
CA ILE A 248 -1.55 -12.85 -14.56
C ILE A 248 -0.93 -13.79 -15.60
N GLU A 249 -0.74 -13.31 -16.82
CA GLU A 249 -0.16 -14.08 -17.92
C GLU A 249 1.35 -14.25 -17.73
N ASP A 250 2.03 -13.12 -17.48
CA ASP A 250 3.47 -13.09 -17.33
C ASP A 250 3.91 -12.17 -16.20
N VAL A 251 5.03 -12.54 -15.59
CA VAL A 251 5.74 -11.72 -14.60
C VAL A 251 7.21 -11.70 -14.96
N ASN A 252 7.73 -10.51 -15.25
CA ASN A 252 9.13 -10.30 -15.60
C ASN A 252 9.81 -9.42 -14.55
N ILE A 253 11.00 -9.81 -14.10
CA ILE A 253 11.82 -8.99 -13.22
C ILE A 253 12.96 -8.39 -14.05
N ALA A 254 13.00 -7.06 -14.14
CA ALA A 254 14.08 -6.34 -14.79
C ALA A 254 14.97 -5.66 -13.74
N ARG A 255 16.29 -5.80 -13.93
CA ARG A 255 17.29 -5.07 -13.15
C ARG A 255 17.91 -3.97 -14.00
N PHE A 256 18.32 -2.90 -13.33
CA PHE A 256 19.08 -1.84 -13.98
C PHE A 256 20.49 -2.34 -14.32
N ASP A 257 21.04 -1.84 -15.42
CA ASP A 257 22.45 -2.03 -15.71
C ASP A 257 23.30 -1.33 -14.64
N ARG A 258 24.50 -1.85 -14.39
CA ARG A 258 25.45 -1.34 -13.38
C ARG A 258 25.73 0.16 -13.52
N VAL A 259 25.72 0.68 -14.75
CA VAL A 259 25.93 2.12 -15.01
C VAL A 259 24.77 2.94 -14.46
N LEU A 260 23.53 2.54 -14.75
CA LEU A 260 22.32 3.19 -14.23
C LEU A 260 22.19 3.04 -12.71
N GLU A 261 22.54 1.87 -12.19
CA GLU A 261 22.54 1.61 -10.74
C GLU A 261 23.51 2.54 -10.00
N ASN A 262 24.69 2.80 -10.58
CA ASN A 262 25.64 3.78 -10.03
C ASN A 262 25.07 5.20 -10.02
N GLU A 263 24.26 5.59 -11.01
CA GLU A 263 23.59 6.90 -11.01
C GLU A 263 22.50 6.99 -9.94
N VAL A 264 21.68 5.94 -9.76
CA VAL A 264 20.68 5.88 -8.67
C VAL A 264 21.36 6.04 -7.30
N ARG A 265 22.50 5.35 -7.13
CA ARG A 265 23.30 5.43 -5.90
C ARG A 265 23.94 6.80 -5.64
N LYS A 266 24.11 7.66 -6.64
CA LYS A 266 24.63 9.03 -6.40
C LYS A 266 23.64 9.88 -5.61
N PHE A 267 22.34 9.69 -5.82
CA PHE A 267 21.29 10.40 -5.09
C PHE A 267 20.97 9.71 -3.77
N ASN A 268 20.96 8.37 -3.76
CA ASN A 268 20.67 7.57 -2.57
C ASN A 268 21.68 6.40 -2.44
N PRO A 269 22.82 6.59 -1.74
CA PRO A 269 23.97 5.66 -1.78
C PRO A 269 23.73 4.26 -1.22
N ASN A 270 22.65 4.07 -0.46
CA ASN A 270 22.28 2.80 0.18
C ASN A 270 20.96 2.22 -0.36
N VAL A 271 20.54 2.63 -1.56
CA VAL A 271 19.27 2.18 -2.14
C VAL A 271 19.53 1.19 -3.26
N TYR A 272 18.76 0.10 -3.23
CA TYR A 272 18.70 -0.92 -4.28
C TYR A 272 17.33 -0.88 -4.94
N SER A 273 17.28 -1.11 -6.24
CA SER A 273 16.03 -1.06 -7.00
C SER A 273 15.89 -2.18 -8.02
N THR A 274 14.64 -2.58 -8.28
CA THR A 274 14.26 -3.50 -9.36
C THR A 274 12.91 -3.12 -9.90
N LEU A 275 12.62 -3.56 -11.12
CA LEU A 275 11.31 -3.47 -11.73
C LEU A 275 10.67 -4.86 -11.80
N ILE A 276 9.37 -4.93 -11.55
CA ILE A 276 8.56 -6.14 -11.77
C ILE A 276 7.42 -5.76 -12.71
N ASP A 277 7.41 -6.34 -13.90
CA ASP A 277 6.40 -6.14 -14.92
C ASP A 277 5.38 -7.27 -14.87
N PHE A 278 4.11 -6.91 -14.75
CA PHE A 278 2.96 -7.79 -14.78
C PHE A 278 2.18 -7.56 -16.08
N GLU A 279 1.92 -8.64 -16.81
CA GLU A 279 0.94 -8.65 -17.89
C GLU A 279 -0.36 -9.29 -17.39
N LEU A 280 -1.43 -8.51 -17.38
CA LEU A 280 -2.74 -8.92 -16.88
C LEU A 280 -3.73 -9.08 -18.03
N ASN A 281 -4.46 -10.20 -18.05
CA ASN A 281 -5.43 -10.54 -19.09
C ASN A 281 -6.83 -10.72 -18.52
N LYS A 282 -7.82 -10.08 -19.14
CA LYS A 282 -9.24 -10.27 -18.82
C LYS A 282 -10.11 -10.30 -20.06
N ILE A 283 -10.76 -11.44 -20.28
CA ILE A 283 -11.84 -11.56 -21.27
C ILE A 283 -13.10 -10.89 -20.72
N ARG A 284 -13.63 -9.92 -21.46
CA ARG A 284 -14.86 -9.18 -21.09
C ARG A 284 -15.65 -8.70 -22.30
N PHE A 285 -16.80 -8.09 -22.04
CA PHE A 285 -17.67 -7.47 -23.05
C PHE A 285 -17.63 -5.93 -22.92
N PRO A 286 -16.59 -5.24 -23.43
CA PRO A 286 -16.45 -3.79 -23.21
C PRO A 286 -17.32 -2.94 -24.15
N ARG A 287 -17.97 -3.56 -25.14
CA ARG A 287 -18.77 -2.88 -26.19
C ARG A 287 -20.27 -2.90 -25.92
N LEU A 288 -20.69 -3.44 -24.78
CA LEU A 288 -22.09 -3.50 -24.33
C LEU A 288 -22.38 -2.40 -23.31
#